data_AF-A0A316LE84-F1
#
_entry.id   AF-A0A316LE84-F1
#
_cell.length_a   1.000
_cell.length_b   1.000
_cell.length_c   1.000
_cell.angle_alpha   90.00
_cell.angle_beta   90.00
_cell.angle_gamma   90.00
#
_symmetry.space_group_name_H-M   'P 1'
#
loop_
_entity.id
_entity.type
_entity.pdbx_description
1 polymer ?
#
loop_
_entity_poly.entity_id
_entity_poly.type
_entity_poly.pdbx_seq_one_letter_code
_entity_poly.pdbx_strand_id
1 'polypeptide(L)'
;MLKINNKDCEVLEETIKFTKSKINKKEGYSILLSVDFNGGYLSFYIDFFDKKDFKKIENKIFTKEQIKMFELYSDKKFIDYIDGDIFLKFDNINNNHIKASLEVNDLDMALEYNGSLLLIKD
;
A
#
# COMPACT_ATOMS: atom_id res chain seq x y z
N MET A 1 10.37 4.96 6.31
CA MET A 1 10.89 3.97 7.27
C MET A 1 9.79 2.99 7.58
N LEU A 2 10.00 1.72 7.23
CA LEU A 2 9.10 0.61 7.47
C LEU A 2 9.50 -0.08 8.78
N LYS A 3 8.51 -0.41 9.61
CA LYS A 3 8.65 -1.22 10.82
C LYS A 3 7.64 -2.33 10.80
N ILE A 4 8.08 -3.54 11.15
CA ILE A 4 7.22 -4.70 11.30
C ILE A 4 7.46 -5.29 12.69
N ASN A 5 6.41 -5.38 13.50
CA ASN A 5 6.46 -5.83 14.89
C ASN A 5 7.57 -5.12 15.69
N ASN A 6 7.64 -3.79 15.56
CA ASN A 6 8.65 -2.90 16.16
C ASN A 6 10.10 -3.14 15.71
N LYS A 7 10.34 -3.92 14.66
CA LYS A 7 11.66 -4.09 14.05
C LYS A 7 11.76 -3.23 12.81
N ASP A 8 12.81 -2.42 12.74
CA ASP A 8 13.13 -1.63 11.55
C ASP A 8 13.50 -2.55 10.38
N CYS A 9 12.89 -2.32 9.23
CA CYS A 9 13.19 -3.00 7.97
C CYS A 9 13.88 -2.01 7.02
N GLU A 10 15.03 -2.41 6.47
CA GLU A 10 15.72 -1.62 5.44
C GLU A 10 14.92 -1.67 4.15
N VAL A 11 14.36 -0.53 3.76
CA VAL A 11 13.56 -0.41 2.55
C VAL A 11 14.47 -0.25 1.33
N LEU A 12 14.24 -1.07 0.31
CA LEU A 12 15.02 -1.13 -0.93
C LEU A 12 14.34 -0.38 -2.06
N GLU A 13 13.03 -0.56 -2.23
CA GLU A 13 12.24 0.08 -3.29
C GLU A 13 10.82 0.37 -2.79
N GLU A 14 10.24 1.50 -3.23
CA GLU A 14 8.90 1.91 -2.84
C GLU A 14 8.16 2.56 -4.02
N THR A 15 7.01 2.00 -4.42
CA THR A 15 6.30 2.48 -5.61
C THR A 15 4.78 2.47 -5.43
N ILE A 16 4.12 3.38 -6.16
CA ILE A 16 2.68 3.34 -6.39
C ILE A 16 2.45 3.36 -7.90
N LYS A 17 1.62 2.45 -8.38
CA LYS A 17 1.15 2.45 -9.77
C LYS A 17 -0.34 2.17 -9.86
N PHE A 18 -0.98 2.71 -10.89
CA PHE A 18 -2.29 2.20 -11.29
C PHE A 18 -2.08 0.91 -12.07
N THR A 19 -2.76 -0.15 -11.68
CA THR A 19 -2.79 -1.39 -12.42
C THR A 19 -4.18 -1.63 -12.98
N LYS A 20 -4.27 -2.20 -14.18
CA LYS A 20 -5.56 -2.62 -14.74
C LYS A 20 -6.16 -3.69 -13.84
N SER A 21 -7.42 -3.54 -13.48
CA SER A 21 -8.11 -4.49 -12.62
C SER A 21 -9.53 -4.73 -13.11
N LYS A 22 -10.11 -5.86 -12.67
CA LYS A 22 -11.47 -6.25 -13.02
C LYS A 22 -12.21 -6.70 -11.77
N ILE A 23 -13.31 -6.03 -11.45
CA ILE A 23 -14.19 -6.39 -10.34
C ILE A 23 -15.60 -6.59 -10.88
N ASN A 24 -16.21 -7.75 -10.61
CA ASN A 24 -17.57 -8.08 -11.02
C ASN A 24 -17.83 -7.81 -12.52
N LYS A 25 -16.89 -8.26 -13.36
CA LYS A 25 -16.88 -8.08 -14.83
C LYS A 25 -16.69 -6.64 -15.33
N LYS A 26 -16.56 -5.64 -14.46
CA LYS A 26 -16.22 -4.27 -14.83
C LYS A 26 -14.71 -4.09 -14.85
N GLU A 27 -14.20 -3.50 -15.93
CA GLU A 27 -12.79 -3.17 -16.10
C GLU A 27 -12.51 -1.75 -15.65
N GLY A 28 -11.35 -1.55 -15.05
CA GLY A 28 -10.94 -0.27 -14.50
C GLY A 28 -9.50 -0.34 -14.02
N TYR A 29 -9.20 0.44 -12.99
CA TYR A 29 -7.88 0.54 -12.41
C TYR A 29 -7.94 0.41 -10.89
N SER A 30 -6.95 -0.26 -10.32
CA SER A 30 -6.69 -0.28 -8.88
C SER A 30 -5.33 0.35 -8.62
N ILE A 31 -5.10 0.79 -7.39
CA ILE A 31 -3.79 1.25 -6.98
C ILE A 31 -3.04 0.05 -6.42
N LEU A 32 -1.85 -0.21 -6.95
CA LEU A 32 -0.89 -1.10 -6.33
C LEU A 32 0.16 -0.25 -5.62
N LEU A 33 0.25 -0.42 -4.29
CA LEU A 33 1.32 0.10 -3.47
C LEU A 33 2.26 -1.05 -3.13
N SER A 34 3.55 -0.88 -3.39
CA SER A 34 4.56 -1.91 -3.18
C SER A 34 5.76 -1.33 -2.44
N VAL A 35 6.20 -2.04 -1.42
CA VAL A 35 7.40 -1.73 -0.63
C VAL A 35 8.25 -2.99 -0.53
N ASP A 36 9.39 -2.99 -1.20
CA ASP A 36 10.38 -4.05 -1.10
C ASP A 36 11.40 -3.70 -0.02
N PHE A 37 11.75 -4.66 0.82
CA PHE A 37 12.68 -4.45 1.92
C PHE A 37 13.60 -5.67 2.08
N ASN A 38 14.69 -5.51 2.82
CA ASN A 38 15.61 -6.62 3.04
C ASN A 38 14.91 -7.78 3.77
N GLY A 39 14.80 -8.93 3.10
CA GLY A 39 14.14 -10.14 3.62
C GLY A 39 12.63 -10.22 3.41
N GLY A 40 12.05 -9.42 2.50
CA GLY A 40 10.62 -9.51 2.19
C GLY A 40 10.04 -8.42 1.29
N TYR A 41 8.71 -8.43 1.16
CA TYR A 41 7.95 -7.38 0.47
C TYR A 41 6.58 -7.19 1.12
N LEU A 42 6.04 -6.00 0.92
CA LEU A 42 4.71 -5.61 1.33
C LEU A 42 3.96 -5.05 0.11
N SER A 43 2.76 -5.55 -0.15
CA SER A 43 1.93 -5.12 -1.27
C SER A 43 0.49 -4.85 -0.82
N PHE A 44 -0.10 -3.79 -1.37
CA PHE A 44 -1.52 -3.47 -1.21
C PHE A 44 -2.16 -3.23 -2.57
N TYR A 45 -3.36 -3.78 -2.76
CA TYR A 45 -4.27 -3.42 -3.84
C TYR A 45 -5.40 -2.61 -3.24
N ILE A 46 -5.45 -1.32 -3.56
CA ILE A 46 -6.35 -0.35 -2.93
C ILE A 46 -7.34 0.17 -3.95
N ASP A 47 -8.61 0.07 -3.58
CA ASP A 47 -9.78 0.57 -4.29
C ASP A 47 -9.88 0.19 -5.78
N PHE A 48 -11.04 0.49 -6.35
CA PHE A 48 -11.31 0.28 -7.77
C PHE A 48 -11.85 1.58 -8.37
N PHE A 49 -11.23 2.00 -9.46
CA PHE A 49 -11.45 3.29 -10.08
C PHE A 49 -11.74 3.12 -11.57
N ASP A 50 -12.69 3.91 -12.07
CA ASP A 50 -13.06 3.84 -13.50
C ASP A 50 -11.98 4.40 -14.44
N LYS A 51 -11.02 5.18 -13.91
CA LYS A 51 -9.98 5.88 -14.68
C LYS A 51 -8.69 5.96 -13.89
N LYS A 52 -7.56 5.83 -14.61
CA LYS A 52 -6.20 6.09 -14.10
C LYS A 52 -6.01 7.58 -13.87
N ASP A 53 -6.08 7.99 -12.60
CA ASP A 53 -5.87 9.39 -12.19
C ASP A 53 -5.31 9.43 -10.76
N PHE A 54 -4.02 9.75 -10.63
CA PHE A 54 -3.34 9.84 -9.34
C PHE A 54 -3.90 10.92 -8.42
N LYS A 55 -4.64 11.90 -8.93
CA LYS A 55 -5.33 12.86 -8.05
C LYS A 55 -6.37 12.20 -7.15
N LYS A 56 -6.83 10.99 -7.50
CA LYS A 56 -7.80 10.24 -6.69
C LYS A 56 -7.26 9.80 -5.33
N ILE A 57 -5.93 9.78 -5.14
CA ILE A 57 -5.30 9.42 -3.86
C ILE A 57 -4.82 10.63 -3.07
N GLU A 58 -4.85 11.85 -3.62
CA GLU A 58 -4.41 13.04 -2.90
C GLU A 58 -5.27 13.32 -1.67
N ASN A 59 -4.62 13.52 -0.53
CA ASN A 59 -5.26 13.80 0.76
C ASN A 59 -6.31 12.74 1.15
N LYS A 60 -6.08 11.48 0.76
CA LYS A 60 -6.99 10.37 1.08
C LYS A 60 -6.50 9.57 2.27
N ILE A 61 -7.47 9.00 2.97
CA ILE A 61 -7.27 7.97 3.97
C ILE A 61 -8.08 6.76 3.49
N PHE A 62 -7.40 5.61 3.42
CA PHE A 62 -7.99 4.33 3.10
C PHE A 62 -7.96 3.46 4.34
N THR A 63 -9.09 2.83 4.62
CA THR A 63 -9.28 1.84 5.68
C THR A 63 -9.41 0.44 5.07
N LYS A 64 -9.53 -0.56 5.94
CA LYS A 64 -9.59 -1.97 5.57
C LYS A 64 -10.63 -2.29 4.48
N GLU A 65 -11.78 -1.62 4.44
CA GLU A 65 -12.84 -1.84 3.46
C GLU A 65 -12.43 -1.49 2.02
N GLN A 66 -11.45 -0.60 1.88
CA GLN A 66 -10.92 -0.14 0.60
C GLN A 66 -9.71 -0.97 0.14
N ILE A 67 -9.06 -1.69 1.05
CA ILE A 67 -8.02 -2.66 0.72
C ILE A 67 -8.69 -3.88 0.09
N LYS A 68 -8.41 -4.13 -1.18
CA LYS A 68 -8.92 -5.28 -1.95
C LYS A 68 -8.04 -6.50 -1.82
N MET A 69 -6.75 -6.29 -1.57
CA MET A 69 -5.79 -7.34 -1.27
C MET A 69 -4.64 -6.76 -0.46
N PHE A 70 -4.11 -7.56 0.45
CA PHE A 70 -2.90 -7.30 1.22
C PHE A 70 -1.99 -8.52 1.08
N GLU A 71 -0.70 -8.31 0.89
CA GLU A 71 0.29 -9.37 0.98
C GLU A 71 1.51 -8.83 1.70
N LEU A 72 1.87 -9.48 2.81
CA LEU A 72 3.17 -9.33 3.45
C LEU A 72 3.87 -10.68 3.37
N TYR A 73 5.01 -10.68 2.70
CA TYR A 73 5.97 -11.76 2.77
C TYR A 73 7.21 -11.30 3.52
N SER A 74 7.67 -12.13 4.43
CA SER A 74 9.01 -12.07 5.01
C SER A 74 9.60 -13.48 4.97
N ASP A 75 10.92 -13.60 5.06
CA ASP A 75 11.63 -14.89 5.12
C ASP A 75 11.09 -15.87 6.18
N LYS A 76 10.28 -15.39 7.14
CA LYS A 76 9.74 -16.17 8.26
C LYS A 76 8.22 -16.31 8.27
N LYS A 77 7.49 -15.44 7.57
CA LYS A 77 6.03 -15.35 7.67
C LYS A 77 5.44 -14.80 6.38
N PHE A 78 4.36 -15.41 5.94
CA PHE A 78 3.48 -14.89 4.90
C PHE A 78 2.13 -14.55 5.54
N ILE A 79 1.59 -13.38 5.24
CA ILE A 79 0.30 -12.88 5.70
C ILE A 79 -0.40 -12.28 4.47
N ASP A 80 -1.57 -12.79 4.11
CA ASP A 80 -2.38 -12.33 2.98
C ASP A 80 -3.77 -11.81 3.38
N TYR A 81 -4.01 -11.69 4.69
CA TYR A 81 -5.21 -11.09 5.25
C TYR A 81 -4.88 -10.26 6.49
N ILE A 82 -5.72 -9.28 6.78
CA ILE A 82 -5.64 -8.45 7.98
C ILE A 82 -7.01 -8.50 8.64
N ASP A 83 -7.05 -8.96 9.88
CA ASP A 83 -8.23 -8.98 10.74
C ASP A 83 -8.40 -7.69 11.56
N GLY A 84 -7.30 -7.00 11.86
CA GLY A 84 -7.26 -5.74 12.59
C GLY A 84 -7.52 -4.48 11.78
N ASP A 85 -7.11 -3.35 12.36
CA ASP A 85 -7.29 -2.03 11.78
C ASP A 85 -6.17 -1.67 10.79
N ILE A 86 -6.54 -0.96 9.72
CA ILE A 86 -5.62 -0.42 8.72
C ILE A 86 -5.93 1.05 8.51
N PHE A 87 -4.91 1.88 8.58
CA PHE A 87 -4.97 3.29 8.20
C PHE A 87 -3.84 3.62 7.23
N LEU A 88 -4.18 3.73 5.95
CA LEU A 88 -3.27 4.18 4.91
C LEU A 88 -3.64 5.60 4.48
N LYS A 89 -2.80 6.56 4.81
CA LYS A 89 -2.99 7.97 4.46
C LYS A 89 -1.99 8.41 3.41
N PHE A 90 -2.48 9.20 2.48
CA PHE A 90 -1.72 9.89 1.46
C PHE A 90 -1.92 11.40 1.61
N ASP A 91 -0.83 12.17 1.45
CA ASP A 91 -0.87 13.64 1.45
C ASP A 91 -1.04 14.18 0.01
N ASN A 92 -0.53 15.40 -0.24
CA ASN A 92 -0.49 16.00 -1.58
C ASN A 92 0.60 15.37 -2.47
N ILE A 93 0.33 15.29 -3.77
CA ILE A 93 1.35 14.89 -4.74
C ILE A 93 2.24 16.09 -5.05
N ASN A 94 3.54 15.88 -5.02
CA ASN A 94 4.54 16.87 -5.41
C ASN A 94 5.67 16.18 -6.19
N ASN A 95 5.99 16.68 -7.39
CA ASN A 95 7.07 16.15 -8.23
C ASN A 95 7.01 14.63 -8.44
N ASN A 96 5.82 14.10 -8.77
CA ASN A 96 5.54 12.66 -8.91
C ASN A 96 5.83 11.82 -7.66
N HIS A 97 5.95 12.44 -6.49
CA HIS A 97 6.04 11.75 -5.21
C HIS A 97 4.82 12.07 -4.36
N ILE A 98 4.47 11.16 -3.46
CA ILE A 98 3.42 11.37 -2.47
C ILE A 98 3.92 10.88 -1.12
N LYS A 99 3.74 11.69 -0.07
CA LYS A 99 3.98 11.21 1.29
C LYS A 99 2.87 10.26 1.67
N ALA A 100 3.25 9.14 2.28
CA ALA A 100 2.33 8.15 2.76
C ALA A 100 2.69 7.72 4.18
N SER A 101 1.65 7.54 4.99
CA SER A 101 1.75 6.91 6.30
C SER A 101 0.80 5.72 6.35
N LEU A 102 1.29 4.59 6.83
CA LEU A 102 0.54 3.35 6.97
C LEU A 102 0.70 2.86 8.40
N GLU A 103 -0.43 2.53 9.00
CA GLU A 103 -0.50 1.86 10.29
C GLU A 103 -1.40 0.64 10.13
N VAL A 104 -0.89 -0.51 10.51
CA VAL A 104 -1.67 -1.75 10.63
C VAL A 104 -1.51 -2.26 12.05
N ASN A 105 -2.63 -2.48 12.72
CA ASN A 105 -2.64 -3.06 14.05
C ASN A 105 -3.49 -4.33 14.02
N ASP A 106 -2.81 -5.46 13.87
CA ASP A 106 -3.37 -6.79 13.78
C ASP A 106 -2.76 -7.69 14.86
N LEU A 107 -3.52 -8.70 15.32
CA LEU A 107 -3.05 -9.68 16.30
C LEU A 107 -1.78 -10.39 15.83
N ASP A 108 -1.66 -10.64 14.53
CA ASP A 108 -0.56 -11.33 13.90
C ASP A 108 0.58 -10.41 13.45
N MET A 109 0.34 -9.09 13.41
CA MET A 109 1.27 -8.11 12.88
C MET A 109 0.92 -6.67 13.32
N ALA A 110 1.91 -5.96 13.88
CA ALA A 110 1.92 -4.50 13.90
C ALA A 110 2.83 -3.99 12.79
N LEU A 111 2.35 -3.10 11.93
CA LEU A 111 3.15 -2.51 10.86
C LEU A 111 3.00 -0.99 10.86
N GLU A 112 4.12 -0.30 10.75
CA GLU A 112 4.16 1.14 10.58
C GLU A 112 5.03 1.47 9.38
N TYR A 113 4.57 2.36 8.52
CA TYR A 113 5.39 2.93 7.47
C TYR A 113 5.13 4.43 7.36
N ASN A 114 6.21 5.20 7.30
CA ASN A 114 6.16 6.63 7.01
C ASN A 114 7.24 6.96 5.99
N GLY A 115 6.85 7.35 4.78
CA GLY A 115 7.80 7.57 3.70
C GLY A 115 7.23 8.36 2.52
N SER A 116 8.00 8.39 1.44
CA SER A 116 7.68 9.13 0.22
C SER A 116 7.72 8.17 -0.95
N LEU A 117 6.57 7.92 -1.54
CA LEU A 117 6.38 6.93 -2.58
C LEU A 117 6.47 7.56 -3.97
N LEU A 118 7.16 6.89 -4.89
CA LEU A 118 7.24 7.29 -6.29
C LEU A 118 5.98 6.88 -7.05
N LEU A 119 5.38 7.82 -7.78
CA LEU A 119 4.26 7.56 -8.67
C LEU A 119 4.78 7.12 -10.04
N ILE A 120 4.49 5.88 -10.44
CA ILE A 120 4.84 5.35 -11.76
C ILE A 120 3.66 5.53 -12.70
N LYS A 121 3.85 6.31 -13.76
CA LYS A 121 2.89 6.46 -14.86
C LYS A 121 3.22 5.42 -15.93
N ASP A 122 2.43 4.34 -16.04
CA ASP A 122 2.41 3.55 -17.30
C ASP A 122 1.98 4.39 -18.51
#